data_AF-B8ME31-F1
#
_entry.id   AF-B8ME31-F1
#
_cell.length_a   1.000
_cell.length_b   1.000
_cell.length_c   1.000
_cell.angle_alpha   90.00
_cell.angle_beta   90.00
_cell.angle_gamma   90.00
#
_symmetry.space_group_name_H-M   'P 1'
#
loop_
_entity.id
_entity.type
_entity.pdbx_description
1 polymer ?
#
loop_
_entity_poly.entity_id
_entity_poly.type
_entity_poly.pdbx_seq_one_letter_code
_entity_poly.pdbx_strand_id
1 'polypeptide(L)'
;MSSSIKLVSSKASDGYIGENIQADGNENTYIKVDEAPKFDLESYIANYKGRTRFDRLFLIGKCSTILSADALRLAVGEAKSGKDVERYVQAVQALSQVAPNDPDAVLDQRWVDITRQAVRAETDKLEHELKGYKNNLIKESIRMGTDDLASHYHSIGDLAAASKAYARLKDNCTTPSHFAAMHLKTINVAIDRGDWFGVQQAVARYRSGPKPEDEHSKSAPKISSASGLAQLGQGNYLEAANQLLNADPTLGDTYNEVLTANDVAVYGGLCALASMDRNELQRRVLENSQFRNYLELEPHIRRAISAFCNSKFRACLDILEEYRADYLLDIHLQRHIPALYNRIRTKSIQQYALPFSRVSLEAMAKVFAPEIVGGVASPTDISSPFVQELIKLIENGTLDARIDLEKGLLVSKQMDLRREVIKEALESAEEYVNEAHLRLIRTNLINAGLEIRVAPSALTTEEATGRTPWS
;
A
#
# COMPACT_ATOMS: atom_id res chain seq x y z
N MET A 1 -49.85 -13.75 36.48
CA MET A 1 -49.55 -12.46 35.83
C MET A 1 -48.25 -12.63 35.10
N SER A 2 -48.34 -12.59 33.78
CA SER A 2 -47.29 -12.92 32.82
C SER A 2 -46.67 -11.61 32.30
N SER A 3 -45.35 -11.54 32.17
CA SER A 3 -44.71 -10.72 31.14
C SER A 3 -43.24 -11.13 30.94
N SER A 4 -43.03 -12.23 30.20
CA SER A 4 -41.78 -12.47 29.49
C SER A 4 -41.97 -11.97 28.06
N ILE A 5 -41.33 -10.86 27.71
CA ILE A 5 -41.33 -10.32 26.35
C ILE A 5 -40.26 -11.07 25.54
N LYS A 6 -40.71 -11.92 24.63
CA LYS A 6 -39.90 -12.47 23.54
C LYS A 6 -39.65 -11.37 22.51
N LEU A 7 -38.39 -11.01 22.30
CA LEU A 7 -37.98 -10.20 21.14
C LEU A 7 -37.76 -11.13 19.94
N VAL A 8 -38.45 -10.77 18.86
CA VAL A 8 -38.54 -11.49 17.59
C VAL A 8 -37.28 -11.25 16.77
N SER A 9 -36.69 -12.33 16.27
CA SER A 9 -35.64 -12.35 15.24
C SER A 9 -36.19 -11.83 13.91
N SER A 10 -35.86 -10.60 13.52
CA SER A 10 -36.02 -10.12 12.15
C SER A 10 -34.75 -10.37 11.36
N LYS A 11 -34.88 -11.07 10.23
CA LYS A 11 -33.86 -11.33 9.23
C LYS A 11 -33.11 -10.02 8.86
N ALA A 12 -31.82 -9.97 9.17
CA ALA A 12 -30.93 -8.93 8.68
C ALA A 12 -30.58 -9.23 7.22
N SER A 13 -30.93 -8.29 6.34
CA SER A 13 -30.48 -8.22 4.96
C SER A 13 -28.97 -8.03 4.90
N ASP A 14 -28.31 -8.81 4.05
CA ASP A 14 -26.92 -8.64 3.64
C ASP A 14 -26.66 -7.18 3.24
N GLY A 15 -25.84 -6.51 4.04
CA GLY A 15 -25.37 -5.16 3.80
C GLY A 15 -23.91 -5.09 4.23
N TYR A 16 -23.02 -5.54 3.35
CA TYR A 16 -21.60 -5.23 3.39
C TYR A 16 -21.44 -3.70 3.39
N ILE A 17 -21.27 -3.08 4.56
CA ILE A 17 -20.69 -1.75 4.65
C ILE A 17 -19.17 -1.94 4.66
N GLY A 18 -18.64 -2.21 3.47
CA GLY A 18 -17.26 -1.85 3.19
C GLY A 18 -17.23 -0.34 3.09
N GLU A 19 -16.53 0.31 4.02
CA GLU A 19 -16.09 1.69 3.82
C GLU A 19 -15.13 1.69 2.62
N ASN A 20 -15.70 1.82 1.43
CA ASN A 20 -15.01 2.28 0.26
C ASN A 20 -14.52 3.68 0.59
N ILE A 21 -13.24 3.80 0.94
CA ILE A 21 -12.50 5.05 0.80
C ILE A 21 -12.43 5.31 -0.71
N GLN A 22 -13.50 5.90 -1.24
CA GLN A 22 -13.48 6.57 -2.52
C GLN A 22 -12.49 7.72 -2.38
N ALA A 23 -11.45 7.66 -3.20
CA ALA A 23 -10.54 8.77 -3.43
C ALA A 23 -11.32 9.88 -4.15
N ASP A 24 -12.07 10.66 -3.37
CA ASP A 24 -12.56 11.96 -3.81
C ASP A 24 -11.41 12.96 -3.74
N GLY A 25 -11.25 13.70 -4.83
CA GLY A 25 -10.16 14.61 -5.04
C GLY A 25 -10.17 15.78 -4.05
N ASN A 26 -8.95 16.11 -3.62
CA ASN A 26 -8.46 17.48 -3.50
C ASN A 26 -8.67 18.27 -2.20
N GLU A 27 -8.48 17.63 -1.04
CA GLU A 27 -7.81 18.26 0.11
C GLU A 27 -6.86 17.24 0.76
N ASN A 28 -5.61 17.18 0.29
CA ASN A 28 -4.55 16.48 1.03
C ASN A 28 -4.36 17.22 2.36
N THR A 29 -5.02 16.75 3.42
CA THR A 29 -4.75 17.20 4.78
C THR A 29 -3.36 16.70 5.14
N TYR A 30 -2.35 17.54 4.92
CA TYR A 30 -0.97 17.22 5.26
C TYR A 30 -0.86 16.95 6.77
N ILE A 31 -0.24 15.83 7.12
CA ILE A 31 0.00 15.47 8.51
C ILE A 31 1.05 16.43 9.07
N LYS A 32 0.78 17.05 10.21
CA LYS A 32 1.77 17.86 10.93
C LYS A 32 2.67 16.96 11.77
N VAL A 33 3.98 17.16 11.64
CA VAL A 33 5.02 16.43 12.36
C VAL A 33 5.83 17.45 13.15
N ASP A 34 5.65 17.44 14.48
CA ASP A 34 6.29 18.37 15.42
C ASP A 34 7.62 17.85 15.98
N GLU A 35 7.89 16.55 15.79
CA GLU A 35 9.13 15.92 16.21
C GLU A 35 10.26 16.18 15.22
N ALA A 36 11.47 16.37 15.76
CA ALA A 36 12.66 16.52 14.94
C ALA A 36 13.00 15.20 14.25
N PRO A 37 13.10 15.16 12.91
CA PRO A 37 13.60 13.98 12.22
C PRO A 37 15.08 13.76 12.54
N LYS A 38 15.54 12.53 12.37
CA LYS A 38 16.92 12.13 12.66
C LYS A 38 17.88 12.32 11.50
N PHE A 39 17.35 12.61 10.31
CA PHE A 39 18.16 12.89 9.13
C PHE A 39 18.45 14.38 8.98
N ASP A 40 19.61 14.67 8.40
CA ASP A 40 19.95 16.00 7.90
C ASP A 40 19.30 16.23 6.54
N LEU A 41 18.62 17.36 6.36
CA LEU A 41 17.80 17.65 5.18
C LEU A 41 18.63 17.68 3.89
N GLU A 42 19.78 18.35 3.90
CA GLU A 42 20.62 18.49 2.70
C GLU A 42 21.20 17.13 2.27
N SER A 43 21.73 16.38 3.25
CA SER A 43 22.28 15.05 3.02
C SER A 43 21.21 14.06 2.54
N TYR A 44 19.99 14.13 3.09
CA TYR A 44 18.87 13.30 2.68
C TYR A 44 18.45 13.59 1.24
N ILE A 45 18.28 14.87 0.90
CA ILE A 45 17.79 15.29 -0.41
C ILE A 45 18.85 15.13 -1.52
N ALA A 46 20.14 15.16 -1.18
CA ALA A 46 21.22 14.90 -2.13
C ALA A 46 21.17 13.50 -2.75
N ASN A 47 20.53 12.54 -2.07
CA ASN A 47 20.36 11.18 -2.58
C ASN A 47 19.34 11.10 -3.74
N TYR A 48 18.48 12.11 -3.90
CA TYR A 48 17.39 12.10 -4.88
C TYR A 48 17.65 13.05 -6.06
N LYS A 49 17.04 12.74 -7.20
CA LYS A 49 17.13 13.54 -8.43
C LYS A 49 15.77 13.73 -9.08
N GLY A 50 15.68 14.69 -9.99
CA GLY A 50 14.51 14.89 -10.83
C GLY A 50 13.25 15.25 -10.03
N ARG A 51 12.10 14.72 -10.47
CA ARG A 51 10.79 15.13 -9.94
C ARG A 51 10.60 14.76 -8.47
N THR A 52 11.05 13.58 -8.06
CA THR A 52 10.98 13.09 -6.68
C THR A 52 11.71 13.98 -5.68
N ARG A 53 12.84 14.59 -6.07
CA ARG A 53 13.59 15.51 -5.20
C ARG A 53 12.72 16.69 -4.75
N PHE A 54 12.03 17.33 -5.70
CA PHE A 54 11.07 18.39 -5.41
C PHE A 54 9.91 17.88 -4.56
N ASP A 55 9.30 16.75 -4.93
CA ASP A 55 8.10 16.24 -4.25
C ASP A 55 8.40 15.90 -2.77
N ARG A 56 9.58 15.34 -2.48
CA ARG A 56 10.06 15.10 -1.10
C ARG A 56 10.29 16.40 -0.34
N LEU A 57 11.00 17.37 -0.93
CA LEU A 57 11.22 18.69 -0.32
C LEU A 57 9.90 19.40 0.00
N PHE A 58 8.98 19.40 -0.97
CA PHE A 58 7.67 20.05 -0.82
C PHE A 58 6.83 19.39 0.27
N LEU A 59 6.83 18.05 0.35
CA LEU A 59 6.15 17.33 1.42
C LEU A 59 6.74 17.64 2.79
N ILE A 60 8.06 17.54 2.95
CA ILE A 60 8.75 17.87 4.21
C ILE A 60 8.42 19.30 4.63
N GLY A 61 8.46 20.23 3.67
CA GLY A 61 8.10 21.62 3.84
C GLY A 61 6.68 21.84 4.38
N LYS A 62 5.71 21.06 3.90
CA LYS A 62 4.30 21.15 4.32
C LYS A 62 4.00 20.42 5.63
N CYS A 63 4.74 19.36 5.94
CA CYS A 63 4.44 18.46 7.06
C CYS A 63 5.27 18.76 8.32
N SER A 64 6.58 18.99 8.18
CA SER A 64 7.46 19.25 9.33
C SER A 64 7.28 20.67 9.81
N THR A 65 7.18 20.90 11.12
CA THR A 65 7.20 22.27 11.68
C THR A 65 8.61 22.81 11.88
N ILE A 66 9.61 21.94 11.99
CA ILE A 66 11.01 22.30 12.24
C ILE A 66 11.74 22.58 10.92
N LEU A 67 11.64 21.67 9.95
CA LEU A 67 12.36 21.78 8.67
C LEU A 67 11.57 22.56 7.60
N SER A 68 10.39 23.08 7.95
CA SER A 68 9.44 23.66 6.99
C SER A 68 10.07 24.72 6.08
N ALA A 69 10.67 25.75 6.66
CA ALA A 69 11.19 26.91 5.91
C ALA A 69 12.38 26.53 5.02
N ASP A 70 13.32 25.75 5.56
CA ASP A 70 14.53 25.35 4.82
C ASP A 70 14.20 24.39 3.67
N ALA A 71 13.30 23.42 3.90
CA ALA A 71 12.84 22.51 2.86
C ALA A 71 12.08 23.24 1.74
N LEU A 72 11.24 24.23 2.08
CA LEU A 72 10.53 25.03 1.09
C LEU A 72 11.48 25.96 0.32
N ARG A 73 12.51 26.53 0.96
CA ARG A 73 13.53 27.34 0.26
C ARG A 73 14.28 26.48 -0.76
N LEU A 74 14.70 25.28 -0.37
CA LEU A 74 15.32 24.32 -1.30
C LEU A 74 14.35 23.89 -2.41
N ALA A 75 13.06 23.69 -2.11
CA ALA A 75 12.04 23.36 -3.10
C ALA A 75 11.86 24.46 -4.16
N VAL A 76 11.87 25.73 -3.73
CA VAL A 76 11.81 26.89 -4.62
C VAL A 76 13.04 26.94 -5.53
N GLY A 77 14.24 26.74 -4.97
CA GLY A 77 15.48 26.66 -5.75
C GLY A 77 15.46 25.54 -6.80
N GLU A 78 15.03 24.34 -6.40
CA GLU A 78 14.90 23.19 -7.29
C GLU A 78 13.88 23.47 -8.42
N ALA A 79 12.72 24.03 -8.09
CA ALA A 79 11.68 24.36 -9.07
C ALA A 79 12.14 25.44 -10.08
N LYS A 80 12.86 26.48 -9.61
CA LYS A 80 13.46 27.52 -10.47
C LYS A 80 14.53 26.95 -11.42
N SER A 81 15.22 25.87 -11.04
CA SER A 81 16.20 25.19 -11.89
C SER A 81 15.57 24.35 -13.01
N GLY A 82 14.29 23.98 -12.84
CA GLY A 82 13.51 23.21 -13.81
C GLY A 82 12.70 24.07 -14.78
N LYS A 83 11.78 23.40 -15.50
CA LYS A 83 10.83 24.03 -16.44
C LYS A 83 9.37 23.95 -15.97
N ASP A 84 9.13 23.33 -14.81
CA ASP A 84 7.79 23.13 -14.24
C ASP A 84 7.36 24.36 -13.44
N VAL A 85 6.61 25.23 -14.12
CA VAL A 85 6.17 26.51 -13.58
C VAL A 85 5.13 26.32 -12.47
N GLU A 86 4.30 25.29 -12.55
CA GLU A 86 3.25 25.04 -11.56
C GLU A 86 3.86 24.64 -10.21
N ARG A 87 4.89 23.78 -10.21
CA ARG A 87 5.67 23.45 -9.01
C ARG A 87 6.31 24.67 -8.38
N TYR A 88 6.88 25.55 -9.18
CA TYR A 88 7.47 26.80 -8.69
C TYR A 88 6.42 27.68 -7.98
N VAL A 89 5.28 27.91 -8.61
CA VAL A 89 4.20 28.72 -8.04
C VAL A 89 3.71 28.10 -6.72
N GLN A 90 3.52 26.78 -6.69
CA GLN A 90 3.09 26.07 -5.48
C GLN A 90 4.12 26.17 -4.34
N ALA A 91 5.41 26.02 -4.65
CA ALA A 91 6.50 26.11 -3.66
C ALA A 91 6.62 27.52 -3.07
N VAL A 92 6.54 28.56 -3.89
CA VAL A 92 6.56 29.96 -3.42
C VAL A 92 5.33 30.27 -2.56
N GLN A 93 4.14 29.85 -3.00
CA GLN A 93 2.92 30.01 -2.20
C GLN A 93 3.05 29.31 -0.85
N ALA A 94 3.59 28.09 -0.83
CA ALA A 94 3.85 27.36 0.40
C ALA A 94 4.85 28.07 1.32
N LEU A 95 5.96 28.57 0.76
CA LEU A 95 6.97 29.31 1.51
C LEU A 95 6.41 30.61 2.08
N SER A 96 5.59 31.34 1.31
CA SER A 96 4.94 32.59 1.76
C SER A 96 4.02 32.41 2.97
N GLN A 97 3.43 31.22 3.14
CA GLN A 97 2.59 30.91 4.30
C GLN A 97 3.41 30.67 5.57
N VAL A 98 4.64 30.16 5.43
CA VAL A 98 5.50 29.75 6.56
C VAL A 98 6.49 30.83 6.93
N ALA A 99 7.13 31.45 5.93
CA ALA A 99 8.16 32.48 6.08
C ALA A 99 7.89 33.66 5.13
N PRO A 100 6.94 34.55 5.44
CA PRO A 100 6.58 35.69 4.58
C PRO A 100 7.71 36.67 4.32
N ASN A 101 8.70 36.73 5.23
CA ASN A 101 9.83 37.65 5.16
C ASN A 101 11.01 37.10 4.34
N ASP A 102 10.95 35.85 3.88
CA ASP A 102 12.02 35.26 3.08
C ASP A 102 11.98 35.86 1.66
N PRO A 103 13.14 36.28 1.09
CA PRO A 103 13.18 36.84 -0.26
C PRO A 103 12.66 35.87 -1.34
N ASP A 104 12.79 34.56 -1.15
CA ASP A 104 12.28 33.55 -2.07
C ASP A 104 10.77 33.29 -1.92
N ALA A 105 10.11 33.91 -0.93
CA ALA A 105 8.66 33.83 -0.72
C ALA A 105 7.85 34.74 -1.66
N VAL A 106 8.53 35.54 -2.49
CA VAL A 106 7.91 36.42 -3.49
C VAL A 106 7.96 35.77 -4.87
N LEU A 107 6.81 35.71 -5.53
CA LEU A 107 6.72 35.12 -6.87
C LEU A 107 7.44 35.99 -7.90
N ASP A 108 8.50 35.44 -8.50
CA ASP A 108 9.12 36.03 -9.69
C ASP A 108 8.24 35.85 -10.92
N GLN A 109 7.35 36.82 -11.15
CA GLN A 109 6.44 36.83 -12.30
C GLN A 109 7.19 36.88 -13.63
N ARG A 110 8.36 37.54 -13.67
CA ARG A 110 9.16 37.65 -14.89
C ARG A 110 9.72 36.29 -15.29
N TRP A 111 10.24 35.52 -14.33
CA TRP A 111 10.67 34.15 -14.58
C TRP A 111 9.50 33.28 -15.06
N VAL A 112 8.32 33.38 -14.42
CA VAL A 112 7.12 32.64 -14.81
C VAL A 112 6.74 32.91 -16.27
N ASP A 113 6.68 34.17 -16.67
CA ASP A 113 6.25 34.56 -18.02
C ASP A 113 7.27 34.12 -19.08
N ILE A 114 8.57 34.32 -18.83
CA ILE A 114 9.66 33.90 -19.74
C ILE A 114 9.66 32.37 -19.88
N THR A 115 9.58 31.64 -18.78
CA THR A 115 9.60 30.16 -18.79
C THR A 115 8.36 29.61 -19.48
N ARG A 116 7.17 30.16 -19.23
CA ARG A 116 5.93 29.77 -19.95
C ARG A 116 6.04 30.01 -21.45
N GLN A 117 6.60 31.14 -21.87
CA GLN A 117 6.81 31.43 -23.29
C GLN A 117 7.83 30.47 -23.91
N ALA A 118 8.94 30.20 -23.23
CA ALA A 118 9.96 29.26 -23.69
C ALA A 118 9.42 27.83 -23.81
N VAL A 119 8.68 27.35 -22.81
CA VAL A 119 8.04 26.03 -22.81
C VAL A 119 7.05 25.91 -23.98
N ARG A 120 6.21 26.92 -24.23
CA ARG A 120 5.28 26.91 -25.37
C ARG A 120 6.02 26.84 -26.70
N ALA A 121 7.03 27.70 -26.90
CA ALA A 121 7.80 27.71 -28.13
C ALA A 121 8.54 26.38 -28.38
N GLU A 122 9.08 25.75 -27.33
CA GLU A 122 9.72 24.44 -27.40
C GLU A 122 8.72 23.33 -27.72
N THR A 123 7.54 23.33 -27.08
CA THR A 123 6.46 22.38 -27.39
C THR A 123 6.02 22.51 -28.85
N ASP A 124 5.72 23.73 -29.32
CA ASP A 124 5.29 23.98 -30.70
C ASP A 124 6.34 23.52 -31.72
N LYS A 125 7.63 23.75 -31.41
CA LYS A 125 8.75 23.30 -32.24
C LYS A 125 8.81 21.77 -32.31
N LEU A 126 8.78 21.07 -31.18
CA LEU A 126 8.85 19.61 -31.13
C LEU A 126 7.65 18.96 -31.83
N GLU A 127 6.46 19.54 -31.69
CA GLU A 127 5.26 19.07 -32.39
C GLU A 127 5.35 19.29 -33.91
N HIS A 128 5.90 20.43 -34.35
CA HIS A 128 6.14 20.71 -35.75
C HIS A 128 7.16 19.74 -36.37
N GLU A 129 8.28 19.51 -35.69
CA GLU A 129 9.30 18.54 -36.11
C GLU A 129 8.72 17.12 -36.21
N LEU A 130 7.96 16.69 -35.19
CA LEU A 130 7.30 15.39 -35.20
C LEU A 130 6.29 15.24 -36.36
N LYS A 131 5.57 16.31 -36.71
CA LYS A 131 4.67 16.33 -37.87
C LYS A 131 5.47 16.16 -39.17
N GLY A 132 6.61 16.84 -39.29
CA GLY A 132 7.55 16.66 -40.40
C GLY A 132 8.03 15.22 -40.53
N TYR A 133 8.47 14.60 -39.43
CA TYR A 133 8.92 13.20 -39.43
C TYR A 133 7.81 12.22 -39.83
N LYS A 134 6.57 12.47 -39.39
CA LYS A 134 5.40 11.68 -39.79
C LYS A 134 5.10 11.80 -41.28
N ASN A 135 5.22 12.99 -41.86
CA ASN A 135 5.03 13.19 -43.30
C ASN A 135 6.12 12.47 -44.12
N ASN A 136 7.34 12.41 -43.60
CA ASN A 136 8.48 11.73 -44.24
C ASN A 136 8.47 10.20 -44.05
N LEU A 137 7.59 9.66 -43.19
CA LEU A 137 7.42 8.23 -42.91
C LEU A 137 8.68 7.50 -42.42
N ILE A 138 9.61 8.22 -41.80
CA ILE A 138 10.84 7.64 -41.23
C ILE A 138 10.56 7.19 -39.79
N LYS A 139 10.34 5.88 -39.59
CA LYS A 139 9.97 5.30 -38.29
C LYS A 139 10.89 5.71 -37.14
N GLU A 140 12.21 5.69 -37.36
CA GLU A 140 13.17 6.03 -36.29
C GLU A 140 13.10 7.51 -35.91
N SER A 141 12.94 8.41 -36.88
CA SER A 141 12.74 9.84 -36.60
C SER A 141 11.42 10.11 -35.88
N ILE A 142 10.34 9.39 -36.25
CA ILE A 142 9.07 9.47 -35.53
C ILE A 142 9.23 8.97 -34.10
N ARG A 143 9.99 7.88 -33.88
CA ARG A 143 10.28 7.33 -32.57
C ARG A 143 11.05 8.34 -31.71
N MET A 144 12.19 8.83 -32.19
CA MET A 144 13.00 9.82 -31.48
C MET A 144 12.21 11.09 -31.18
N GLY A 145 11.53 11.67 -32.17
CA GLY A 145 10.72 12.87 -31.96
C GLY A 145 9.55 12.67 -30.99
N THR A 146 8.94 11.47 -30.96
CA THR A 146 7.90 11.14 -29.96
C THR A 146 8.49 10.98 -28.55
N ASP A 147 9.69 10.39 -28.43
CA ASP A 147 10.41 10.24 -27.16
C ASP A 147 10.87 11.58 -26.59
N ASP A 148 11.37 12.48 -27.45
CA ASP A 148 11.78 13.84 -27.08
C ASP A 148 10.56 14.67 -26.62
N LEU A 149 9.45 14.61 -27.36
CA LEU A 149 8.21 15.27 -26.99
C LEU A 149 7.64 14.72 -25.66
N ALA A 150 7.69 13.41 -25.45
CA ALA A 150 7.24 12.80 -24.20
C ALA A 150 8.12 13.21 -23.01
N SER A 151 9.44 13.26 -23.21
CA SER A 151 10.41 13.67 -22.18
C SER A 151 10.27 15.16 -21.85
N HIS A 152 9.98 16.00 -22.86
CA HIS A 152 9.62 17.41 -22.66
C HIS A 152 8.36 17.55 -21.82
N TYR A 153 7.28 16.85 -22.17
CA TYR A 153 6.03 16.84 -21.38
C TYR A 153 6.25 16.40 -19.93
N HIS A 154 7.11 15.40 -19.71
CA HIS A 154 7.49 14.96 -18.36
C HIS A 154 8.27 16.03 -17.58
N SER A 155 9.20 16.73 -18.25
CA SER A 155 10.02 17.79 -17.64
C SER A 155 9.22 19.03 -17.23
N ILE A 156 8.16 19.37 -17.96
CA ILE A 156 7.31 20.53 -17.68
C ILE A 156 6.16 20.21 -16.71
N GLY A 157 5.95 18.93 -16.39
CA GLY A 157 4.92 18.48 -15.46
C GLY A 157 3.58 18.08 -16.09
N ASP A 158 3.45 18.08 -17.42
CA ASP A 158 2.26 17.52 -18.09
C ASP A 158 2.38 15.99 -18.18
N LEU A 159 2.15 15.33 -17.05
CA LEU A 159 2.26 13.88 -16.92
C LEU A 159 1.21 13.13 -17.76
N ALA A 160 0.06 13.75 -18.01
CA ALA A 160 -1.00 13.17 -18.82
C ALA A 160 -0.62 13.14 -20.30
N ALA A 161 -0.07 14.24 -20.83
CA ALA A 161 0.46 14.29 -22.19
C ALA A 161 1.68 13.37 -22.35
N ALA A 162 2.60 13.36 -21.38
CA ALA A 162 3.77 12.46 -21.39
C ALA A 162 3.35 10.99 -21.48
N SER A 163 2.40 10.56 -20.64
CA SER A 163 1.88 9.19 -20.65
C SER A 163 1.25 8.81 -21.99
N LYS A 164 0.47 9.72 -22.60
CA LYS A 164 -0.11 9.51 -23.94
C LYS A 164 0.95 9.44 -25.03
N ALA A 165 2.00 10.27 -24.94
CA ALA A 165 3.10 10.28 -25.91
C ALA A 165 3.91 8.99 -25.85
N TYR A 166 4.27 8.50 -24.65
CA TYR A 166 4.94 7.19 -24.49
C TYR A 166 4.06 6.02 -24.94
N ALA A 167 2.74 6.09 -24.77
CA ALA A 167 1.85 5.05 -25.30
C ALA A 167 1.88 4.98 -26.83
N ARG A 168 2.02 6.12 -27.52
CA ARG A 168 2.18 6.22 -28.99
C ARG A 168 3.58 5.82 -29.47
N LEU A 169 4.60 5.99 -28.62
CA LEU A 169 5.98 5.61 -28.94
C LEU A 169 6.09 4.12 -29.30
N LYS A 170 5.27 3.28 -28.64
CA LYS A 170 5.24 1.82 -28.81
C LYS A 170 5.15 1.37 -30.26
N ASP A 171 4.35 2.03 -31.08
CA ASP A 171 4.09 1.62 -32.47
C ASP A 171 5.32 1.80 -33.38
N ASN A 172 6.29 2.63 -32.93
CA ASN A 172 7.52 2.95 -33.66
C ASN A 172 8.77 2.28 -33.06
N CYS A 173 8.62 1.46 -32.01
CA CYS A 173 9.71 0.67 -31.45
C CYS A 173 10.01 -0.55 -32.32
N THR A 174 11.30 -0.76 -32.64
CA THR A 174 11.77 -1.81 -33.55
C THR A 174 12.77 -2.76 -32.88
N THR A 175 13.61 -2.26 -31.97
CA THR A 175 14.62 -3.06 -31.27
C THR A 175 14.16 -3.40 -29.84
N PRO A 176 14.66 -4.50 -29.25
CA PRO A 176 14.41 -4.82 -27.84
C PRO A 176 14.82 -3.69 -26.88
N SER A 177 15.91 -2.97 -27.15
CA SER A 177 16.36 -1.82 -26.34
C SER A 177 15.33 -0.67 -26.40
N HIS A 178 14.71 -0.41 -27.57
CA HIS A 178 13.65 0.60 -27.67
C HIS A 178 12.45 0.26 -26.76
N PHE A 179 12.02 -1.01 -26.74
CA PHE A 179 10.93 -1.46 -25.86
C PHE A 179 11.31 -1.35 -24.38
N ALA A 180 12.51 -1.80 -24.00
CA ALA A 180 12.99 -1.73 -22.62
C ALA A 180 13.05 -0.28 -22.10
N ALA A 181 13.67 0.62 -22.86
CA ALA A 181 13.77 2.04 -22.49
C ALA A 181 12.40 2.72 -22.41
N MET A 182 11.51 2.49 -23.37
CA MET A 182 10.15 3.04 -23.36
C MET A 182 9.37 2.57 -22.11
N HIS A 183 9.43 1.28 -21.78
CA HIS A 183 8.72 0.74 -20.63
C HIS A 183 9.24 1.32 -19.31
N LEU A 184 10.56 1.51 -19.15
CA LEU A 184 11.13 2.18 -17.98
C LEU A 184 10.62 3.62 -17.83
N LYS A 185 10.63 4.41 -18.90
CA LYS A 185 10.08 5.78 -18.88
C LYS A 185 8.58 5.80 -18.58
N THR A 186 7.82 4.84 -19.13
CA THR A 186 6.39 4.70 -18.86
C THR A 186 6.13 4.38 -17.39
N ILE A 187 6.96 3.53 -16.76
CA ILE A 187 6.89 3.22 -15.33
C ILE A 187 7.11 4.48 -14.51
N ASN A 188 8.18 5.25 -14.79
CA ASN A 188 8.49 6.47 -14.04
C ASN A 188 7.36 7.51 -14.12
N VAL A 189 6.82 7.77 -15.32
CA VAL A 189 5.67 8.68 -15.47
C VAL A 189 4.43 8.17 -14.72
N ALA A 190 4.18 6.86 -14.71
CA ALA A 190 3.06 6.29 -13.97
C ALA A 190 3.24 6.43 -12.44
N ILE A 191 4.47 6.30 -11.93
CA ILE A 191 4.82 6.54 -10.53
C ILE A 191 4.58 8.01 -10.16
N ASP A 192 5.07 8.95 -10.98
CA ASP A 192 4.88 10.39 -10.75
C ASP A 192 3.41 10.81 -10.78
N ARG A 193 2.57 10.08 -11.52
CA ARG A 193 1.11 10.27 -11.54
C ARG A 193 0.40 9.65 -10.34
N GLY A 194 1.05 8.78 -9.58
CA GLY A 194 0.43 7.95 -8.55
C GLY A 194 -0.50 6.87 -9.12
N ASP A 195 -0.39 6.52 -10.40
CA ASP A 195 -1.18 5.47 -11.04
C ASP A 195 -0.55 4.09 -10.79
N TRP A 196 -0.71 3.58 -9.57
CA TRP A 196 -0.10 2.31 -9.13
C TRP A 196 -0.55 1.10 -9.97
N PHE A 197 -1.78 1.11 -10.46
CA PHE A 197 -2.27 0.06 -11.35
C PHE A 197 -1.61 0.14 -12.74
N GLY A 198 -1.45 1.35 -13.28
CA GLY A 198 -0.68 1.59 -14.50
C GLY A 198 0.78 1.14 -14.36
N VAL A 199 1.42 1.37 -13.22
CA VAL A 199 2.79 0.89 -12.93
C VAL A 199 2.85 -0.63 -13.01
N GLN A 200 1.94 -1.35 -12.37
CA GLN A 200 1.93 -2.82 -12.41
C GLN A 200 1.75 -3.37 -13.83
N GLN A 201 0.86 -2.77 -14.61
CA GLN A 201 0.70 -3.15 -16.02
C GLN A 201 1.97 -2.89 -16.83
N ALA A 202 2.63 -1.75 -16.63
CA ALA A 202 3.86 -1.42 -17.34
C ALA A 202 5.01 -2.36 -16.95
N VAL A 203 5.14 -2.69 -15.66
CA VAL A 203 6.10 -3.69 -15.15
C VAL A 203 5.83 -5.07 -15.75
N ALA A 204 4.56 -5.52 -15.79
CA ALA A 204 4.21 -6.81 -16.36
C ALA A 204 4.59 -6.88 -17.86
N ARG A 205 4.34 -5.80 -18.61
CA ARG A 205 4.74 -5.67 -20.02
C ARG A 205 6.26 -5.65 -20.20
N TYR A 206 7.01 -4.98 -19.31
CA TYR A 206 8.47 -5.03 -19.34
C TYR A 206 8.99 -6.46 -19.11
N ARG A 207 8.40 -7.19 -18.15
CA ARG A 207 8.80 -8.57 -17.81
C ARG A 207 8.53 -9.54 -18.96
N SER A 208 7.39 -9.46 -19.63
CA SER A 208 7.06 -10.33 -20.78
C SER A 208 7.64 -9.86 -22.12
N GLY A 209 8.03 -8.59 -22.23
CA GLY A 209 8.53 -7.99 -23.47
C GLY A 209 9.98 -8.37 -23.82
N PRO A 210 10.38 -8.14 -25.09
CA PRO A 210 11.75 -8.37 -25.56
C PRO A 210 12.71 -7.35 -24.93
N LYS A 211 13.87 -7.82 -24.47
CA LYS A 211 14.92 -6.98 -23.85
C LYS A 211 16.31 -7.60 -24.04
N PRO A 212 17.36 -6.79 -24.22
CA PRO A 212 18.74 -7.28 -24.20
C PRO A 212 19.11 -7.86 -22.83
N GLU A 213 19.94 -8.90 -22.80
CA GLU A 213 20.36 -9.56 -21.55
C GLU A 213 21.15 -8.61 -20.63
N ASP A 214 22.05 -7.80 -21.21
CA ASP A 214 22.83 -6.80 -20.46
C ASP A 214 21.97 -5.70 -19.81
N GLU A 215 20.93 -5.24 -20.50
CA GLU A 215 19.99 -4.25 -19.96
C GLU A 215 19.05 -4.87 -18.93
N HIS A 216 18.73 -6.16 -19.08
CA HIS A 216 17.86 -6.87 -18.15
C HIS A 216 18.47 -6.90 -16.76
N SER A 217 19.74 -7.33 -16.61
CA SER A 217 20.38 -7.40 -15.29
C SER A 217 20.51 -6.02 -14.62
N LYS A 218 20.81 -4.97 -15.40
CA LYS A 218 20.91 -3.58 -14.88
C LYS A 218 19.56 -3.00 -14.46
N SER A 219 18.49 -3.35 -15.18
CA SER A 219 17.15 -2.81 -14.95
C SER A 219 16.33 -3.68 -14.00
N ALA A 220 16.69 -4.94 -13.79
CA ALA A 220 16.02 -5.88 -12.88
C ALA A 220 15.78 -5.28 -11.48
N PRO A 221 16.77 -4.68 -10.78
CA PRO A 221 16.51 -4.07 -9.48
C PRO A 221 15.54 -2.89 -9.58
N LYS A 222 15.62 -2.05 -10.62
CA LYS A 222 14.67 -0.93 -10.83
C LYS A 222 13.23 -1.41 -10.99
N ILE A 223 13.04 -2.47 -11.77
CA ILE A 223 11.72 -3.06 -12.03
C ILE A 223 11.15 -3.71 -10.76
N SER A 224 11.98 -4.42 -9.99
CA SER A 224 11.57 -4.99 -8.70
C SER A 224 11.20 -3.89 -7.70
N SER A 225 11.99 -2.83 -7.59
CA SER A 225 11.71 -1.67 -6.73
C SER A 225 10.43 -0.95 -7.14
N ALA A 226 10.24 -0.66 -8.43
CA ALA A 226 9.02 -0.04 -8.95
C ALA A 226 7.77 -0.93 -8.73
N SER A 227 7.91 -2.24 -8.91
CA SER A 227 6.83 -3.20 -8.62
C SER A 227 6.49 -3.23 -7.14
N GLY A 228 7.50 -3.22 -6.26
CA GLY A 228 7.32 -3.18 -4.81
C GLY A 228 6.63 -1.91 -4.36
N LEU A 229 7.04 -0.77 -4.92
CA LEU A 229 6.41 0.53 -4.67
C LEU A 229 4.94 0.57 -5.10
N ALA A 230 4.62 0.00 -6.26
CA ALA A 230 3.24 -0.07 -6.71
C ALA A 230 2.36 -0.95 -5.82
N GLN A 231 2.89 -2.06 -5.31
CA GLN A 231 2.19 -2.91 -4.33
C GLN A 231 2.00 -2.20 -2.99
N LEU A 232 3.03 -1.45 -2.54
CA LEU A 232 2.93 -0.61 -1.35
C LEU A 232 1.82 0.43 -1.51
N GLY A 233 1.79 1.16 -2.63
CA GLY A 233 0.77 2.17 -2.93
C GLY A 233 -0.67 1.63 -2.98
N GLN A 234 -0.86 0.34 -3.25
CA GLN A 234 -2.15 -0.36 -3.19
C GLN A 234 -2.48 -0.93 -1.80
N GLY A 235 -1.56 -0.88 -0.83
CA GLY A 235 -1.72 -1.47 0.50
C GLY A 235 -1.40 -2.97 0.60
N ASN A 236 -0.85 -3.56 -0.46
CA ASN A 236 -0.48 -4.98 -0.52
C ASN A 236 0.93 -5.21 0.07
N TYR A 237 1.05 -5.10 1.39
CA TYR A 237 2.36 -5.10 2.06
C TYR A 237 3.17 -6.40 1.90
N LEU A 238 2.53 -7.56 1.85
CA LEU A 238 3.24 -8.84 1.68
C LEU A 238 3.91 -8.92 0.30
N GLU A 239 3.17 -8.57 -0.75
CA GLU A 239 3.73 -8.54 -2.11
C GLU A 239 4.76 -7.43 -2.29
N ALA A 240 4.55 -6.27 -1.68
CA ALA A 240 5.55 -5.20 -1.65
C ALA A 240 6.87 -5.70 -1.04
N ALA A 241 6.81 -6.37 0.11
CA ALA A 241 7.98 -6.98 0.75
C ALA A 241 8.63 -8.03 -0.17
N ASN A 242 7.84 -8.90 -0.81
CA ASN A 242 8.37 -9.91 -1.72
C ASN A 242 9.17 -9.32 -2.87
N GLN A 243 8.66 -8.27 -3.51
CA GLN A 243 9.35 -7.64 -4.63
C GLN A 243 10.61 -6.87 -4.18
N LEU A 244 10.54 -6.16 -3.04
CA LEU A 244 11.67 -5.37 -2.52
C LEU A 244 12.80 -6.24 -1.96
N LEU A 245 12.48 -7.34 -1.29
CA LEU A 245 13.49 -8.29 -0.78
C LEU A 245 14.23 -9.05 -1.89
N ASN A 246 13.60 -9.16 -3.08
CA ASN A 246 14.19 -9.75 -4.28
C ASN A 246 14.89 -8.72 -5.17
N ALA A 247 14.92 -7.43 -4.78
CA ALA A 247 15.68 -6.43 -5.50
C ALA A 247 17.18 -6.67 -5.27
N ASP A 248 17.95 -6.78 -6.35
CA ASP A 248 19.39 -6.98 -6.28
C ASP A 248 20.09 -5.72 -5.72
N PRO A 249 21.15 -5.84 -4.89
CA PRO A 249 21.92 -4.71 -4.32
C PRO A 249 22.56 -3.77 -5.34
N THR A 250 22.60 -4.15 -6.61
CA THR A 250 23.15 -3.35 -7.72
C THR A 250 22.36 -2.09 -8.07
N LEU A 251 21.23 -1.81 -7.39
CA LEU A 251 20.44 -0.59 -7.60
C LEU A 251 21.29 0.69 -7.47
N GLY A 252 22.09 0.79 -6.40
CA GLY A 252 22.98 1.93 -6.11
C GLY A 252 22.30 3.28 -6.38
N ASP A 253 22.99 4.16 -7.11
CA ASP A 253 22.51 5.51 -7.48
C ASP A 253 21.73 5.54 -8.81
N THR A 254 21.42 4.39 -9.39
CA THR A 254 20.91 4.33 -10.78
C THR A 254 19.43 4.67 -10.90
N TYR A 255 18.69 4.74 -9.79
CA TYR A 255 17.24 4.94 -9.78
C TYR A 255 16.77 6.06 -8.84
N ASN A 256 17.68 6.97 -8.47
CA ASN A 256 17.46 8.09 -7.55
C ASN A 256 16.40 9.10 -8.02
N GLU A 257 15.95 8.98 -9.28
CA GLU A 257 14.79 9.68 -9.83
C GLU A 257 13.45 9.18 -9.29
N VAL A 258 13.41 8.00 -8.65
CA VAL A 258 12.22 7.37 -8.08
C VAL A 258 12.48 6.87 -6.65
N LEU A 259 13.50 6.00 -6.45
CA LEU A 259 13.81 5.38 -5.16
C LEU A 259 15.32 5.22 -4.97
N THR A 260 15.75 5.32 -3.71
CA THR A 260 17.13 5.07 -3.27
C THR A 260 17.26 3.67 -2.66
N ALA A 261 18.50 3.22 -2.48
CA ALA A 261 18.80 1.99 -1.76
C ALA A 261 18.30 2.01 -0.29
N ASN A 262 18.33 3.17 0.36
CA ASN A 262 17.78 3.37 1.71
C ASN A 262 16.26 3.16 1.72
N ASP A 263 15.53 3.70 0.74
CA ASP A 263 14.07 3.50 0.62
C ASP A 263 13.73 2.01 0.49
N VAL A 264 14.49 1.26 -0.33
CA VAL A 264 14.29 -0.19 -0.49
C VAL A 264 14.49 -0.93 0.84
N ALA A 265 15.49 -0.54 1.63
CA ALA A 265 15.75 -1.12 2.95
C ALA A 265 14.58 -0.86 3.92
N VAL A 266 14.13 0.39 4.01
CA VAL A 266 13.04 0.80 4.91
C VAL A 266 11.72 0.19 4.47
N TYR A 267 11.34 0.36 3.21
CA TYR A 267 10.05 -0.09 2.69
C TYR A 267 9.96 -1.61 2.74
N GLY A 268 11.01 -2.30 2.27
CA GLY A 268 11.09 -3.76 2.30
C GLY A 268 11.07 -4.29 3.73
N GLY A 269 11.83 -3.68 4.65
CA GLY A 269 11.92 -4.11 6.04
C GLY A 269 10.63 -3.89 6.81
N LEU A 270 9.98 -2.74 6.70
CA LEU A 270 8.71 -2.45 7.37
C LEU A 270 7.56 -3.29 6.81
N CYS A 271 7.49 -3.45 5.48
CA CYS A 271 6.48 -4.31 4.85
C CYS A 271 6.66 -5.76 5.28
N ALA A 272 7.90 -6.26 5.31
CA ALA A 272 8.20 -7.62 5.77
C ALA A 272 7.84 -7.79 7.25
N LEU A 273 8.23 -6.85 8.11
CA LEU A 273 7.94 -6.88 9.55
C LEU A 273 6.42 -6.90 9.82
N ALA A 274 5.63 -6.18 9.01
CA ALA A 274 4.19 -6.12 9.13
C ALA A 274 3.45 -7.36 8.59
N SER A 275 4.04 -8.13 7.67
CA SER A 275 3.32 -9.16 6.90
C SER A 275 3.84 -10.58 7.03
N MET A 276 5.15 -10.78 7.09
CA MET A 276 5.78 -12.12 7.10
C MET A 276 5.76 -12.76 8.48
N ASP A 277 5.84 -14.07 8.60
CA ASP A 277 5.97 -14.73 9.90
C ASP A 277 7.40 -14.65 10.49
N ARG A 278 7.61 -15.20 11.69
CA ARG A 278 8.93 -15.19 12.35
C ARG A 278 9.99 -15.97 11.56
N ASN A 279 9.62 -17.09 10.95
CA ASN A 279 10.54 -17.96 10.21
C ASN A 279 10.91 -17.34 8.85
N GLU A 280 9.94 -16.73 8.19
CA GLU A 280 10.11 -15.98 6.96
C GLU A 280 10.99 -14.75 7.18
N LEU A 281 10.79 -13.99 8.26
CA LEU A 281 11.68 -12.87 8.61
C LEU A 281 13.12 -13.34 8.81
N GLN A 282 13.32 -14.44 9.51
CA GLN A 282 14.65 -15.01 9.71
C GLN A 282 15.29 -15.41 8.36
N ARG A 283 14.59 -16.22 7.57
CA ARG A 283 15.10 -16.80 6.33
C ARG A 283 15.25 -15.80 5.18
N ARG A 284 14.25 -14.93 4.99
CA ARG A 284 14.14 -14.05 3.80
C ARG A 284 14.68 -12.65 4.01
N VAL A 285 14.82 -12.21 5.26
CA VAL A 285 15.30 -10.86 5.59
C VAL A 285 16.68 -10.92 6.24
N LEU A 286 16.84 -11.67 7.34
CA LEU A 286 18.09 -11.66 8.10
C LEU A 286 19.19 -12.55 7.48
N GLU A 287 18.80 -13.69 6.91
CA GLU A 287 19.71 -14.65 6.24
C GLU A 287 19.91 -14.36 4.75
N ASN A 288 19.06 -13.51 4.15
CA ASN A 288 19.18 -13.13 2.75
C ASN A 288 20.38 -12.21 2.54
N SER A 289 21.41 -12.73 1.87
CA SER A 289 22.66 -12.03 1.58
C SER A 289 22.48 -10.78 0.74
N GLN A 290 21.52 -10.77 -0.19
CA GLN A 290 21.22 -9.59 -1.02
C GLN A 290 20.62 -8.47 -0.17
N PHE A 291 19.54 -8.77 0.56
CA PHE A 291 18.86 -7.75 1.35
C PHE A 291 19.67 -7.25 2.55
N ARG A 292 20.62 -8.06 3.04
CA ARG A 292 21.52 -7.66 4.13
C ARG A 292 22.38 -6.44 3.79
N ASN A 293 22.78 -6.29 2.52
CA ASN A 293 23.52 -5.11 2.05
C ASN A 293 22.66 -3.83 2.17
N TYR A 294 21.36 -3.93 1.86
CA TYR A 294 20.43 -2.81 2.07
C TYR A 294 20.22 -2.50 3.56
N LEU A 295 20.11 -3.52 4.40
CA LEU A 295 19.97 -3.36 5.84
C LEU A 295 21.21 -2.80 6.55
N GLU A 296 22.37 -2.80 5.90
CA GLU A 296 23.57 -2.13 6.41
C GLU A 296 23.47 -0.61 6.28
N LEU A 297 22.72 -0.11 5.28
CA LEU A 297 22.42 1.31 5.14
C LEU A 297 21.49 1.79 6.26
N GLU A 298 20.52 0.94 6.65
CA GLU A 298 19.54 1.26 7.69
C GLU A 298 19.55 0.25 8.86
N PRO A 299 20.55 0.34 9.75
CA PRO A 299 20.75 -0.64 10.83
C PRO A 299 19.60 -0.67 11.85
N HIS A 300 18.83 0.41 11.95
CA HIS A 300 17.70 0.50 12.87
C HIS A 300 16.57 -0.48 12.48
N ILE A 301 16.27 -0.62 11.20
CA ILE A 301 15.30 -1.61 10.68
C ILE A 301 15.76 -3.03 11.00
N ARG A 302 17.05 -3.33 10.77
CA ARG A 302 17.62 -4.65 11.09
C ARG A 302 17.52 -4.96 12.58
N ARG A 303 17.79 -3.98 13.45
CA ARG A 303 17.63 -4.12 14.91
C ARG A 303 16.16 -4.38 15.29
N ALA A 304 15.20 -3.67 14.69
CA ALA A 304 13.78 -3.88 14.95
C ALA A 304 13.33 -5.30 14.56
N ILE A 305 13.69 -5.76 13.36
CA ILE A 305 13.35 -7.11 12.89
C ILE A 305 14.03 -8.19 13.76
N SER A 306 15.29 -7.99 14.14
CA SER A 306 15.98 -8.91 15.05
C SER A 306 15.36 -8.92 16.45
N ALA A 307 14.92 -7.77 16.97
CA ALA A 307 14.21 -7.69 18.25
C ALA A 307 12.88 -8.46 18.21
N PHE A 308 12.13 -8.33 17.11
CA PHE A 308 10.92 -9.11 16.88
C PHE A 308 11.20 -10.62 16.83
N CYS A 309 12.21 -11.05 16.05
CA CYS A 309 12.61 -12.46 15.96
C CYS A 309 13.15 -13.04 17.28
N ASN A 310 13.63 -12.19 18.19
CA ASN A 310 14.10 -12.59 19.52
C ASN A 310 13.04 -12.43 20.63
N SER A 311 11.77 -12.22 20.26
CA SER A 311 10.65 -12.01 21.19
C SER A 311 10.80 -10.80 22.12
N LYS A 312 11.64 -9.82 21.74
CA LYS A 312 11.83 -8.54 22.45
C LYS A 312 10.91 -7.47 21.84
N PHE A 313 9.60 -7.64 22.00
CA PHE A 313 8.60 -6.80 21.31
C PHE A 313 8.63 -5.34 21.74
N ARG A 314 8.90 -5.05 23.03
CA ARG A 314 9.02 -3.66 23.53
C ARG A 314 10.11 -2.90 22.77
N ALA A 315 11.31 -3.45 22.72
CA ALA A 315 12.44 -2.87 22.00
C ALA A 315 12.15 -2.71 20.50
N CYS A 316 11.42 -3.65 19.88
CA CYS A 316 10.99 -3.50 18.48
C CYS A 316 10.08 -2.29 18.29
N LEU A 317 9.06 -2.12 19.14
CA LEU A 317 8.12 -1.02 19.05
C LEU A 317 8.77 0.33 19.38
N ASP A 318 9.65 0.37 20.39
CA ASP A 318 10.38 1.58 20.76
C ASP A 318 11.26 2.06 19.60
N ILE A 319 11.98 1.15 18.91
CA ILE A 319 12.79 1.52 17.73
C ILE A 319 11.92 2.07 16.60
N LEU A 320 10.72 1.51 16.39
CA LEU A 320 9.83 2.02 15.34
C LEU A 320 9.35 3.43 15.68
N GLU A 321 8.92 3.65 16.93
CA GLU A 321 8.45 4.97 17.38
C GLU A 321 9.56 6.02 17.32
N GLU A 322 10.80 5.65 17.63
CA GLU A 322 11.97 6.53 17.57
C GLU A 322 12.26 7.09 16.16
N TYR A 323 11.78 6.43 15.10
CA TYR A 323 11.94 6.85 13.70
C TYR A 323 10.60 7.21 13.05
N ARG A 324 9.52 7.32 13.83
CA ARG A 324 8.18 7.62 13.33
C ARG A 324 8.15 8.94 12.55
N ALA A 325 8.80 9.98 13.08
CA ALA A 325 8.90 11.28 12.43
C ALA A 325 9.48 11.18 11.02
N ASP A 326 10.58 10.43 10.86
CA ASP A 326 11.24 10.24 9.56
C ASP A 326 10.30 9.60 8.53
N TYR A 327 9.57 8.57 8.94
CA TYR A 327 8.65 7.88 8.02
C TYR A 327 7.38 8.67 7.71
N LEU A 328 6.93 9.54 8.61
CA LEU A 328 5.81 10.45 8.36
C LEU A 328 6.19 11.56 7.37
N LEU A 329 7.48 11.85 7.20
CA LEU A 329 7.99 12.82 6.24
C LEU A 329 8.32 12.21 4.86
N ASP A 330 8.04 10.92 4.67
CA ASP A 330 8.28 10.21 3.40
C ASP A 330 7.04 10.23 2.47
N ILE A 331 7.28 10.46 1.18
CA ILE A 331 6.24 10.61 0.14
C ILE A 331 5.36 9.37 -0.07
N HIS A 332 5.92 8.18 0.10
CA HIS A 332 5.23 6.93 -0.16
C HIS A 332 4.76 6.31 1.15
N LEU A 333 5.57 6.38 2.20
CA LEU A 333 5.30 5.74 3.48
C LEU A 333 4.25 6.45 4.32
N GLN A 334 4.17 7.78 4.29
CA GLN A 334 3.32 8.58 5.20
C GLN A 334 1.90 8.02 5.34
N ARG A 335 1.24 7.67 4.22
CA ARG A 335 -0.14 7.14 4.21
C ARG A 335 -0.27 5.72 4.79
N HIS A 336 0.80 4.95 4.79
CA HIS A 336 0.83 3.54 5.20
C HIS A 336 1.29 3.35 6.63
N ILE A 337 1.97 4.32 7.25
CA ILE A 337 2.51 4.20 8.61
C ILE A 337 1.46 3.79 9.65
N PRO A 338 0.25 4.38 9.72
CA PRO A 338 -0.75 3.94 10.68
C PRO A 338 -1.14 2.46 10.52
N ALA A 339 -1.31 2.01 9.27
CA ALA A 339 -1.68 0.63 8.97
C ALA A 339 -0.53 -0.36 9.24
N LEU A 340 0.69 -0.01 8.84
CA LEU A 340 1.88 -0.83 9.09
C LEU A 340 2.13 -0.99 10.60
N TYR A 341 2.08 0.10 11.36
CA TYR A 341 2.34 0.06 12.80
C TYR A 341 1.28 -0.74 13.54
N ASN A 342 0.00 -0.58 13.17
CA ASN A 342 -1.08 -1.38 13.74
C ASN A 342 -0.89 -2.88 13.43
N ARG A 343 -0.54 -3.25 12.20
CA ARG A 343 -0.25 -4.65 11.84
C ARG A 343 0.93 -5.22 12.62
N ILE A 344 2.03 -4.47 12.73
CA ILE A 344 3.22 -4.90 13.50
C ILE A 344 2.88 -5.07 14.98
N ARG A 345 2.11 -4.15 15.55
CA ARG A 345 1.66 -4.20 16.94
C ARG A 345 0.75 -5.39 17.21
N THR A 346 -0.29 -5.57 16.40
CA THR A 346 -1.22 -6.71 16.47
C THR A 346 -0.47 -8.04 16.38
N LYS A 347 0.44 -8.15 15.41
CA LYS A 347 1.27 -9.34 15.23
C LYS A 347 2.20 -9.59 16.42
N SER A 348 2.76 -8.55 17.01
CA SER A 348 3.60 -8.66 18.21
C SER A 348 2.79 -9.16 19.41
N ILE A 349 1.56 -8.68 19.59
CA ILE A 349 0.62 -9.14 20.61
C ILE A 349 0.30 -10.64 20.44
N GLN A 350 -0.03 -11.07 19.22
CA GLN A 350 -0.29 -12.49 18.92
C GLN A 350 0.90 -13.38 19.25
N GLN A 351 2.10 -13.00 18.79
CA GLN A 351 3.33 -13.77 19.00
C GLN A 351 3.74 -13.80 20.47
N TYR A 352 3.44 -12.75 21.24
CA TYR A 352 3.66 -12.72 22.68
C TYR A 352 2.72 -13.69 23.41
N ALA A 353 1.46 -13.80 23.00
CA ALA A 353 0.48 -14.67 23.64
C ALA A 353 0.65 -16.16 23.28
N LEU A 354 1.17 -16.48 22.08
CA LEU A 354 1.26 -17.82 21.53
C LEU A 354 1.89 -18.90 22.45
N PRO A 355 3.02 -18.66 23.15
CA PRO A 355 3.63 -19.67 24.01
C PRO A 355 2.93 -19.85 25.37
N PHE A 356 1.93 -19.03 25.72
CA PHE A 356 1.34 -19.02 27.06
C PHE A 356 -0.15 -19.39 27.04
N SER A 357 -0.55 -20.35 27.88
CA SER A 357 -1.98 -20.62 28.12
C SER A 357 -2.67 -19.51 28.93
N ARG A 358 -1.92 -18.82 29.80
CA ARG A 358 -2.41 -17.74 30.66
C ARG A 358 -1.33 -16.66 30.77
N VAL A 359 -1.70 -15.40 30.54
CA VAL A 359 -0.81 -14.25 30.58
C VAL A 359 -1.40 -13.19 31.50
N SER A 360 -0.59 -12.57 32.36
CA SER A 360 -1.03 -11.42 33.16
C SER A 360 -1.18 -10.17 32.28
N LEU A 361 -2.32 -9.49 32.38
CA LEU A 361 -2.57 -8.23 31.68
C LEU A 361 -1.58 -7.14 32.10
N GLU A 362 -1.11 -7.14 33.36
CA GLU A 362 -0.12 -6.19 33.85
C GLU A 362 1.24 -6.40 33.18
N ALA A 363 1.69 -7.65 33.05
CA ALA A 363 2.93 -7.99 32.36
C ALA A 363 2.85 -7.62 30.87
N MET A 364 1.71 -7.87 30.24
CA MET A 364 1.47 -7.54 28.84
C MET A 364 1.40 -6.01 28.62
N ALA A 365 0.76 -5.28 29.54
CA ALA A 365 0.69 -3.82 29.51
C ALA A 365 2.09 -3.19 29.62
N LYS A 366 3.00 -3.72 30.44
CA LYS A 366 4.40 -3.24 30.51
C LYS A 366 5.11 -3.31 29.15
N VAL A 367 4.78 -4.30 28.32
CA VAL A 367 5.39 -4.50 27.00
C VAL A 367 4.72 -3.63 25.94
N PHE A 368 3.39 -3.56 25.93
CA PHE A 368 2.61 -2.99 24.82
C PHE A 368 1.96 -1.64 25.12
N ALA A 369 1.85 -1.21 26.37
CA ALA A 369 1.41 0.14 26.68
C ALA A 369 2.66 1.04 26.85
N PRO A 370 2.94 1.97 25.92
CA PRO A 370 3.83 3.08 26.22
C PRO A 370 3.22 3.88 27.37
N GLU A 371 4.08 4.43 28.21
CA GLU A 371 3.76 4.99 29.52
C GLU A 371 2.49 5.87 29.52
N ILE A 372 1.51 5.44 30.32
CA ILE A 372 0.37 6.16 30.90
C ILE A 372 0.34 7.66 30.57
N VAL A 373 -0.23 8.03 29.42
CA VAL A 373 -0.63 9.42 29.15
C VAL A 373 -1.80 9.74 30.09
N GLY A 374 -1.53 10.43 31.20
CA GLY A 374 -2.57 11.06 32.03
C GLY A 374 -2.77 10.52 33.46
N GLY A 375 -1.86 9.76 34.04
CA GLY A 375 -1.88 9.47 35.49
C GLY A 375 -3.05 8.62 36.01
N VAL A 376 -3.76 7.90 35.13
CA VAL A 376 -4.80 6.95 35.56
C VAL A 376 -4.15 5.63 35.99
N ALA A 377 -4.40 5.26 37.25
CA ALA A 377 -3.67 4.26 38.03
C ALA A 377 -3.94 2.78 37.68
N SER A 378 -4.72 2.47 36.64
CA SER A 378 -5.05 1.08 36.27
C SER A 378 -5.06 0.85 34.75
N PRO A 379 -3.95 0.40 34.14
CA PRO A 379 -3.90 0.01 32.73
C PRO A 379 -4.67 -1.28 32.40
N THR A 380 -5.37 -1.85 33.39
CA THR A 380 -6.10 -3.12 33.33
C THR A 380 -7.61 -2.97 33.48
N ASP A 381 -8.13 -1.75 33.62
CA ASP A 381 -9.57 -1.51 33.66
C ASP A 381 -10.22 -1.76 32.30
N ILE A 382 -11.51 -2.09 32.30
CA ILE A 382 -12.31 -2.30 31.07
C ILE A 382 -12.20 -1.11 30.12
N SER A 383 -12.19 0.11 30.66
CA SER A 383 -12.12 1.36 29.88
C SER A 383 -10.71 1.69 29.40
N SER A 384 -9.68 0.93 29.81
CA SER A 384 -8.32 1.19 29.37
C SER A 384 -8.18 0.98 27.85
N PRO A 385 -7.43 1.85 27.15
CA PRO A 385 -7.29 1.75 25.70
C PRO A 385 -6.65 0.43 25.27
N PHE A 386 -5.79 -0.13 26.12
CA PHE A 386 -5.14 -1.41 25.90
C PHE A 386 -6.11 -2.60 26.02
N VAL A 387 -6.96 -2.64 27.05
CA VAL A 387 -7.96 -3.72 27.17
C VAL A 387 -9.00 -3.62 26.04
N GLN A 388 -9.41 -2.41 25.67
CA GLN A 388 -10.31 -2.19 24.52
C GLN A 388 -9.68 -2.64 23.18
N GLU A 389 -8.37 -2.44 23.00
CA GLU A 389 -7.63 -2.99 21.87
C GLU A 389 -7.66 -4.52 21.86
N LEU A 390 -7.40 -5.17 23.00
CA LEU A 390 -7.48 -6.63 23.12
C LEU A 390 -8.89 -7.18 22.86
N ILE A 391 -9.94 -6.50 23.35
CA ILE A 391 -11.33 -6.87 23.09
C ILE A 391 -11.60 -6.86 21.58
N LYS A 392 -11.24 -5.78 20.89
CA LYS A 392 -11.39 -5.69 19.42
C LYS A 392 -10.63 -6.81 18.69
N LEU A 393 -9.43 -7.16 19.15
CA LEU A 393 -8.65 -8.25 18.55
C LEU A 393 -9.31 -9.63 18.75
N ILE A 394 -9.98 -9.84 19.88
CA ILE A 394 -10.74 -11.07 20.17
C ILE A 394 -12.04 -11.11 19.36
N GLU A 395 -12.78 -9.99 19.30
CA GLU A 395 -14.01 -9.86 18.51
C GLU A 395 -13.76 -10.09 17.01
N ASN A 396 -12.65 -9.57 16.50
CA ASN A 396 -12.23 -9.76 15.11
C ASN A 396 -11.66 -11.17 14.84
N GLY A 397 -11.61 -12.07 15.84
CA GLY A 397 -11.06 -13.43 15.70
C GLY A 397 -9.55 -13.48 15.47
N THR A 398 -8.85 -12.36 15.62
CA THR A 398 -7.40 -12.26 15.42
C THR A 398 -6.64 -12.85 16.61
N LEU A 399 -7.22 -12.81 17.81
CA LEU A 399 -6.66 -13.40 19.03
C LEU A 399 -7.63 -14.42 19.62
N ASP A 400 -7.26 -15.70 19.64
CA ASP A 400 -8.10 -16.76 20.25
C ASP A 400 -7.86 -16.86 21.77
N ALA A 401 -8.38 -15.88 22.49
CA ALA A 401 -8.24 -15.76 23.94
C ALA A 401 -9.50 -15.19 24.58
N ARG A 402 -9.57 -15.33 25.92
CA ARG A 402 -10.60 -14.75 26.79
C ARG A 402 -9.93 -13.88 27.83
N ILE A 403 -10.55 -12.75 28.16
CA ILE A 403 -10.07 -11.84 29.20
C ILE A 403 -10.83 -12.14 30.50
N ASP A 404 -10.10 -12.53 31.55
CA ASP A 404 -10.59 -12.65 32.93
C ASP A 404 -10.17 -11.38 33.68
N LEU A 405 -11.10 -10.42 33.79
CA LEU A 405 -10.85 -9.11 34.40
C LEU A 405 -10.76 -9.18 35.93
N GLU A 406 -11.45 -10.12 36.56
CA GLU A 406 -11.38 -10.31 38.02
C GLU A 406 -9.97 -10.72 38.44
N LYS A 407 -9.30 -11.55 37.63
CA LYS A 407 -7.94 -12.02 37.90
C LYS A 407 -6.87 -11.24 37.12
N GLY A 408 -7.26 -10.35 36.23
CA GLY A 408 -6.34 -9.63 35.35
C GLY A 408 -5.54 -10.55 34.43
N LEU A 409 -6.16 -11.60 33.88
CA LEU A 409 -5.51 -12.61 33.05
C LEU A 409 -6.10 -12.67 31.64
N LEU A 410 -5.24 -12.80 30.65
CA LEU A 410 -5.59 -13.25 29.30
C LEU A 410 -5.41 -14.77 29.25
N VAL A 411 -6.50 -15.51 29.04
CA VAL A 411 -6.52 -16.97 28.99
C VAL A 411 -6.72 -17.40 27.54
N SER A 412 -5.72 -18.09 26.97
CA SER A 412 -5.87 -18.67 25.63
C SER A 412 -6.98 -19.72 25.64
N LYS A 413 -7.79 -19.72 24.58
CA LYS A 413 -8.85 -20.72 24.42
C LYS A 413 -8.21 -22.05 24.02
N GLN A 414 -7.84 -22.86 25.00
CA GLN A 414 -7.49 -24.26 24.74
C GLN A 414 -8.77 -25.00 24.36
N MET A 415 -8.97 -25.23 23.06
CA MET A 415 -9.99 -26.14 22.57
C MET A 415 -9.45 -27.57 22.69
N ASP A 416 -10.16 -28.40 23.45
CA ASP A 416 -9.91 -29.83 23.46
C ASP A 416 -10.38 -30.39 22.12
N LEU A 417 -9.45 -30.65 21.20
CA LEU A 417 -9.72 -31.20 19.87
C LEU A 417 -10.61 -32.45 19.94
N ARG A 418 -10.44 -33.28 20.97
CA ARG A 418 -11.25 -34.49 21.13
C ARG A 418 -12.70 -34.12 21.38
N ARG A 419 -12.96 -33.15 22.26
CA ARG A 419 -14.32 -32.72 22.58
C ARG A 419 -15.01 -32.07 21.40
N GLU A 420 -14.28 -31.28 20.61
CA GLU A 420 -14.83 -30.64 19.42
C GLU A 420 -15.22 -31.67 18.35
N VAL A 421 -14.31 -32.62 18.03
CA VAL A 421 -14.59 -33.69 17.06
C VAL A 421 -15.79 -34.54 17.52
N ILE A 422 -15.89 -34.85 18.82
CA ILE A 422 -17.05 -35.57 19.36
C ILE A 422 -18.34 -34.75 19.22
N LYS A 423 -18.29 -33.45 19.49
CA LYS A 423 -19.45 -32.56 19.38
C LYS A 423 -19.92 -32.46 17.93
N GLU A 424 -19.01 -32.23 16.99
CA GLU A 424 -19.29 -32.16 15.56
C GLU A 424 -19.86 -33.48 15.02
N ALA A 425 -19.31 -34.62 15.45
CA ALA A 425 -19.82 -35.94 15.08
C ALA A 425 -21.23 -36.20 15.63
N LEU A 426 -21.54 -35.73 16.85
CA LEU A 426 -22.88 -35.84 17.43
C LEU A 426 -23.89 -34.95 16.69
N GLU A 427 -23.53 -33.70 16.39
CA GLU A 427 -24.38 -32.77 15.63
C GLU A 427 -24.67 -33.33 14.23
N SER A 428 -23.66 -33.86 13.54
CA SER A 428 -23.81 -34.51 12.24
C SER A 428 -24.73 -35.74 12.30
N ALA A 429 -24.64 -36.53 13.39
CA ALA A 429 -25.48 -37.69 13.58
C ALA A 429 -26.95 -37.31 13.87
N GLU A 430 -27.18 -36.29 14.70
CA GLU A 430 -28.53 -35.77 14.97
C GLU A 430 -29.18 -35.20 13.71
N GLU A 431 -28.42 -34.46 12.90
CA GLU A 431 -28.91 -33.92 11.63
C GLU A 431 -29.25 -35.05 10.65
N TYR A 432 -28.41 -36.06 10.53
CA TYR A 432 -28.67 -37.25 9.70
C TYR A 432 -29.94 -37.99 10.15
N VAL A 433 -30.12 -38.20 11.46
CA VAL A 433 -31.31 -38.88 12.01
C VAL A 433 -32.57 -38.06 11.73
N ASN A 434 -32.52 -36.75 11.93
CA ASN A 434 -33.64 -35.86 11.66
C ASN A 434 -34.00 -35.86 10.16
N GLU A 435 -33.01 -35.80 9.28
CA GLU A 435 -33.22 -35.86 7.83
C GLU A 435 -33.81 -37.21 7.40
N ALA A 436 -33.29 -38.32 7.92
CA ALA A 436 -33.84 -39.66 7.66
C ALA A 436 -35.30 -39.77 8.12
N HIS A 437 -35.62 -39.22 9.29
CA HIS A 437 -36.99 -39.20 9.81
C HIS A 437 -37.92 -38.37 8.92
N LEU A 438 -37.51 -37.17 8.51
CA LEU A 438 -38.27 -36.32 7.59
C LEU A 438 -38.47 -37.00 6.22
N ARG A 439 -37.46 -37.71 5.71
CA ARG A 439 -37.58 -38.50 4.48
C ARG A 439 -38.58 -39.64 4.63
N LEU A 440 -38.56 -40.39 5.75
CA LEU A 440 -39.54 -41.44 6.03
C LEU A 440 -40.96 -40.90 6.14
N ILE A 441 -41.16 -39.77 6.85
CA ILE A 441 -42.45 -39.09 6.93
C ILE A 441 -42.93 -38.72 5.52
N ARG A 442 -42.05 -38.14 4.69
CA ARG A 442 -42.38 -37.78 3.31
C ARG A 442 -42.79 -39.02 2.48
N THR A 443 -42.06 -40.13 2.57
CA THR A 443 -42.41 -41.37 1.89
C THR A 443 -43.78 -41.90 2.35
N ASN A 444 -44.06 -41.86 3.65
CA ASN A 444 -45.35 -42.29 4.19
C ASN A 444 -46.50 -41.38 3.74
N LEU A 445 -46.30 -40.06 3.68
CA LEU A 445 -47.29 -39.11 3.17
C LEU A 445 -47.59 -39.36 1.68
N ILE A 446 -46.56 -39.60 0.87
CA ILE A 446 -46.72 -39.96 -0.55
C ILE A 446 -47.50 -41.28 -0.70
N ASN A 447 -47.14 -42.31 0.07
CA ASN A 447 -47.83 -43.61 0.06
C ASN A 447 -49.30 -43.49 0.51
N ALA A 448 -49.61 -42.58 1.43
CA ALA A 448 -50.98 -42.28 1.86
C ALA A 448 -51.76 -41.41 0.86
N GLY A 449 -51.16 -41.03 -0.27
CA GLY A 449 -51.79 -40.16 -1.29
C GLY A 449 -51.88 -38.68 -0.90
N LEU A 450 -51.19 -38.27 0.17
CA LEU A 450 -51.12 -36.88 0.64
C LEU A 450 -50.00 -36.13 -0.08
N GLU A 451 -50.02 -36.18 -1.41
CA GLU A 451 -49.12 -35.42 -2.26
C GLU A 451 -49.80 -34.13 -2.76
N ILE A 452 -49.09 -33.01 -2.67
CA ILE A 452 -49.52 -31.78 -3.34
C ILE A 452 -49.22 -31.95 -4.82
N ARG A 453 -50.23 -32.35 -5.60
CA ARG A 453 -50.14 -32.29 -7.05
C ARG A 453 -50.21 -30.84 -7.48
N VAL A 454 -49.06 -30.27 -7.84
CA VAL A 454 -49.05 -28.99 -8.53
C VAL A 454 -49.72 -29.22 -9.88
N ALA A 455 -50.92 -28.68 -10.06
CA ALA A 455 -51.60 -28.71 -11.35
C ALA A 455 -50.70 -28.03 -12.38
N PRO A 456 -50.51 -28.60 -13.58
CA PRO A 456 -49.77 -27.91 -14.63
C PRO A 456 -50.49 -26.58 -14.89
N SER A 457 -49.75 -25.47 -14.77
CA SER A 457 -50.28 -24.16 -15.10
C SER A 457 -50.87 -24.24 -16.50
N ALA A 458 -52.10 -23.76 -16.68
CA ALA A 458 -52.72 -23.62 -17.98
C ALA A 458 -51.82 -22.77 -18.88
N LEU A 459 -50.95 -23.44 -19.65
CA LEU A 459 -50.40 -22.90 -20.87
C LEU A 459 -51.61 -22.69 -21.78
N THR A 460 -51.96 -21.42 -21.96
CA THR A 460 -52.83 -20.94 -23.02
C THR A 460 -52.42 -21.65 -24.31
N THR A 461 -53.36 -22.44 -24.80
CA THR A 461 -53.39 -23.01 -26.14
C THR A 461 -53.08 -21.94 -27.17
N GLU A 462 -51.99 -22.10 -27.91
CA GLU A 462 -52.01 -21.81 -29.34
C GLU A 462 -50.98 -22.70 -30.05
N GLU A 463 -51.47 -23.34 -31.10
CA GLU A 463 -50.73 -24.00 -32.18
C GLU A 463 -50.13 -25.38 -31.90
N ALA A 464 -51.02 -26.37 -31.99
CA ALA A 464 -50.70 -27.63 -32.63
C ALA A 464 -50.19 -27.36 -34.05
N THR A 465 -48.96 -27.74 -34.36
CA THR A 465 -48.58 -28.51 -35.56
C THR A 465 -47.08 -28.75 -35.58
N GLY A 466 -46.71 -30.03 -35.71
CA GLY A 466 -45.53 -30.38 -36.50
C GLY A 466 -44.28 -30.81 -35.73
N ARG A 467 -44.02 -32.11 -35.89
CA ARG A 467 -42.71 -32.76 -35.96
C ARG A 467 -42.02 -33.08 -34.63
N THR A 468 -42.08 -34.37 -34.30
CA THR A 468 -40.94 -35.07 -33.71
C THR A 468 -39.70 -34.90 -34.60
N PRO A 469 -38.49 -34.91 -34.01
CA PRO A 469 -37.69 -36.08 -34.32
C PRO A 469 -36.89 -36.66 -33.15
N TRP A 470 -37.13 -37.97 -32.93
CA TRP A 470 -36.15 -39.07 -32.94
C TRP A 470 -34.82 -38.94 -32.18
N SER A 471 -34.56 -40.01 -31.41
CA SER A 471 -33.26 -40.71 -31.21
C SER A 471 -32.14 -39.99 -30.51
#